data_AF-X1LFL4-F1
#
_entry.id   AF-X1LFL4-F1
#
_cell.length_a   1.000
_cell.length_b   1.000
_cell.length_c   1.000
_cell.angle_alpha   90.00
_cell.angle_beta   90.00
_cell.angle_gamma   90.00
#
_symmetry.space_group_name_H-M   'P 1'
#
loop_
_entity.id
_entity.type
_entity.pdbx_description
1 polymer ?
#
loop_
_entity_poly.entity_id
_entity_poly.type
_entity_poly.pdbx_seq_one_letter_code
_entity_poly.pdbx_strand_id
1 'polypeptide(L)'
;MAQSHFGLTGAAIAIGEQPVKVLINPRAGARIALGEALTNIVWALISDLTHIKCSVNWMWAAKLPGGGAALYDAAVSLGELMT
;
A
#
# COMPACT_ATOMS: atom_id res chain seq x y z
N MET A 1 15.19 -1.75 10.02
CA MET A 1 15.94 -3.01 10.18
C MET A 1 17.38 -2.77 9.76
N ALA A 2 18.31 -2.78 10.72
CA ALA A 2 19.73 -2.62 10.43
C ALA A 2 20.28 -3.86 9.71
N GLN A 3 21.16 -3.66 8.72
CA GLN A 3 21.77 -4.76 7.98
C GLN A 3 22.97 -5.39 8.72
N SER A 4 23.68 -4.60 9.52
CA SER A 4 24.78 -5.08 10.38
C SER A 4 24.91 -4.19 11.62
N HIS A 5 25.69 -4.65 12.61
CA HIS A 5 25.87 -3.92 13.87
C HIS A 5 26.63 -2.60 13.71
N PHE A 6 27.54 -2.51 12.74
CA PHE A 6 28.38 -1.32 12.49
C PHE A 6 27.98 -0.53 11.24
N GLY A 7 27.07 -1.06 10.43
CA GLY A 7 26.61 -0.43 9.20
C GLY A 7 25.58 0.67 9.46
N LEU A 8 25.59 1.71 8.62
CA LEU A 8 24.60 2.78 8.63
C LEU A 8 23.46 2.54 7.63
N THR A 9 23.43 1.38 6.97
CA THR A 9 22.42 0.99 5.99
C THR A 9 21.43 -0.03 6.57
N GLY A 10 20.24 -0.07 5.98
CA GLY A 10 19.20 -0.99 6.39
C GLY A 10 17.96 -0.90 5.50
N ALA A 11 16.90 -1.57 5.93
CA ALA A 11 15.59 -1.52 5.30
C ALA A 11 14.55 -0.91 6.26
N ALA A 12 13.59 -0.18 5.71
CA ALA A 12 12.41 0.29 6.43
C ALA A 12 11.17 -0.40 5.86
N ILE A 13 10.20 -0.69 6.73
CA ILE A 13 8.93 -1.33 6.36
C ILE A 13 7.83 -0.53 7.04
N ALA A 14 6.79 -0.22 6.30
CA ALA A 14 5.56 0.36 6.81
C ALA A 14 4.37 -0.32 6.15
N ILE A 15 3.22 -0.24 6.82
CA ILE A 15 1.97 -0.84 6.39
C ILE A 15 0.90 0.26 6.42
N GLY A 16 -0.07 0.16 5.53
CA GLY A 16 -1.30 0.93 5.56
C GLY A 16 -2.48 0.05 5.18
N GLU A 17 -3.61 0.21 5.85
CA GLU A 17 -4.80 -0.61 5.65
C GLU A 17 -6.09 0.20 5.81
N GLN A 18 -7.07 -0.02 4.94
CA GLN A 18 -8.31 0.76 4.93
C GLN A 18 -9.57 -0.09 4.73
N PRO A 19 -9.79 -1.15 5.55
CA PRO A 19 -10.87 -2.11 5.32
C PRO A 19 -12.25 -1.45 5.24
N VAL A 20 -12.55 -0.49 6.13
CA VAL A 20 -13.85 0.20 6.15
C VAL A 20 -14.03 1.14 4.96
N LYS A 21 -12.99 1.90 4.60
CA LYS A 21 -13.10 2.90 3.52
C LYS A 21 -13.26 2.23 2.15
N VAL A 22 -12.63 1.07 1.94
CA VAL A 22 -12.75 0.30 0.69
C VAL A 22 -14.18 -0.24 0.50
N LEU A 23 -14.95 -0.47 1.58
CA LEU A 23 -16.38 -0.83 1.49
C LEU A 23 -17.25 0.33 0.95
N ILE A 24 -16.88 1.57 1.23
CA ILE A 24 -17.62 2.77 0.79
C ILE A 24 -17.21 3.15 -0.63
N ASN A 25 -15.90 3.21 -0.88
CA ASN A 25 -15.33 3.52 -2.18
C ASN A 25 -14.05 2.70 -2.38
N PRO A 26 -14.09 1.62 -3.18
CA PRO A 26 -12.94 0.73 -3.34
C PRO A 26 -11.70 1.43 -3.86
N ARG A 27 -11.85 2.33 -4.83
CA ARG A 27 -10.76 3.12 -5.43
C ARG A 27 -10.12 4.05 -4.43
N ALA A 28 -10.91 4.87 -3.73
CA ALA A 28 -10.41 5.82 -2.75
C ALA A 28 -9.80 5.10 -1.53
N GLY A 29 -10.46 4.03 -1.04
CA GLY A 29 -9.94 3.24 0.06
C GLY A 29 -8.57 2.64 -0.25
N ALA A 30 -8.37 2.10 -1.46
CA ALA A 30 -7.09 1.55 -1.88
C ALA A 30 -6.00 2.63 -1.92
N ARG A 31 -6.27 3.81 -2.51
CA ARG A 31 -5.32 4.93 -2.53
C ARG A 31 -4.96 5.44 -1.14
N ILE A 32 -5.93 5.49 -0.22
CA ILE A 32 -5.68 5.91 1.17
C ILE A 32 -4.83 4.86 1.89
N ALA A 33 -5.01 3.55 1.63
CA ALA A 33 -4.16 2.51 2.21
C ALA A 33 -2.70 2.65 1.75
N LEU A 34 -2.46 2.96 0.47
CA LEU A 34 -1.11 3.29 0.00
C LEU A 34 -0.59 4.59 0.65
N GLY A 35 -1.42 5.62 0.72
CA GLY A 35 -1.09 6.89 1.35
C GLY A 35 -0.64 6.71 2.80
N GLU A 36 -1.38 5.92 3.58
CA GLU A 36 -1.03 5.58 4.96
C GLU A 36 0.34 4.88 5.05
N ALA A 37 0.60 3.88 4.20
CA ALA A 37 1.88 3.19 4.18
C ALA A 37 3.04 4.16 3.89
N LEU A 38 2.85 5.09 2.94
CA LEU A 38 3.84 6.11 2.61
C LEU A 38 4.03 7.14 3.73
N THR A 39 2.94 7.60 4.36
CA THR A 39 3.04 8.54 5.49
C THR A 39 3.67 7.90 6.72
N ASN A 40 3.47 6.59 6.91
CA ASN A 40 4.07 5.86 8.03
C ASN A 40 5.58 5.68 7.86
N ILE A 41 6.11 5.65 6.62
CA ILE A 41 7.54 5.48 6.35
C ILE A 41 8.30 6.81 6.16
N VAL A 42 7.62 7.95 6.20
CA VAL A 42 8.19 9.27 5.84
C VAL A 42 9.40 9.68 6.71
N TRP A 43 9.48 9.18 7.94
CA TRP A 43 10.57 9.49 8.86
C TRP A 43 11.82 8.62 8.63
N ALA A 44 11.75 7.61 7.76
CA ALA A 44 12.90 6.83 7.36
C ALA A 44 13.70 7.61 6.30
N LEU A 45 15.03 7.62 6.44
CA LEU A 45 15.91 8.18 5.42
C LEU A 45 15.86 7.30 4.16
N ILE A 46 15.14 7.75 3.15
CA ILE A 46 15.01 7.10 1.84
C ILE A 46 15.40 8.13 0.79
N SER A 47 16.44 7.85 0.01
CA SER A 47 17.03 8.83 -0.90
C SER A 47 16.13 9.23 -2.08
N ASP A 48 15.24 8.33 -2.50
CA ASP A 48 14.33 8.54 -3.63
C ASP A 48 13.07 7.67 -3.47
N LEU A 49 11.92 8.18 -3.88
CA LEU A 49 10.64 7.46 -3.77
C LEU A 49 10.63 6.14 -4.57
N THR A 50 11.39 6.07 -5.68
CA THR A 50 11.53 4.87 -6.51
C THR A 50 12.23 3.70 -5.80
N HIS A 51 12.92 3.96 -4.69
CA HIS A 51 13.49 2.92 -3.82
C HIS A 51 12.43 2.23 -2.95
N ILE A 52 11.24 2.81 -2.82
CA ILE A 52 10.12 2.17 -2.12
C ILE A 52 9.49 1.14 -3.05
N LYS A 53 9.40 -0.11 -2.58
CA LYS A 53 8.68 -1.18 -3.27
C LYS A 53 7.45 -1.54 -2.45
N CYS A 54 6.29 -1.51 -3.10
CA CYS A 54 5.02 -1.82 -2.47
C CYS A 54 4.61 -3.25 -2.78
N SER A 55 4.20 -3.99 -1.76
CA SER A 55 3.48 -5.25 -1.91
C SER A 55 2.04 -5.03 -1.47
N VAL A 56 1.09 -5.39 -2.34
CA VAL A 56 -0.34 -5.20 -2.08
C VAL A 56 -0.97 -6.57 -1.88
N ASN A 57 -1.55 -6.77 -0.69
CA ASN A 57 -2.24 -8.00 -0.32
C ASN A 57 -3.76 -7.76 -0.35
N TRP A 58 -4.49 -8.58 -1.13
CA TRP A 58 -5.93 -8.40 -1.37
C TRP A 58 -6.79 -9.39 -0.61
N MET A 59 -7.39 -8.95 0.50
CA MET A 59 -8.29 -9.74 1.34
C MET A 59 -9.72 -9.33 1.01
N TRP A 60 -10.38 -10.02 0.07
CA TRP A 60 -11.69 -9.61 -0.41
C TRP A 60 -12.61 -10.80 -0.74
N ALA A 61 -13.90 -10.65 -0.45
CA ALA A 61 -14.92 -11.64 -0.79
C ALA A 61 -15.34 -11.53 -2.28
N ALA A 62 -14.40 -11.74 -3.20
CA ALA A 62 -14.56 -11.49 -4.64
C ALA A 62 -15.68 -12.31 -5.32
N LYS A 63 -16.11 -13.41 -4.70
CA LYS A 63 -17.20 -14.28 -5.20
C LYS A 63 -18.60 -13.79 -4.83
N LEU A 64 -18.71 -12.76 -3.98
CA LEU A 64 -20.01 -12.14 -3.69
C LEU A 64 -20.40 -11.15 -4.81
N PRO A 65 -21.71 -10.91 -5.01
CA PRO A 65 -22.18 -9.95 -6.01
C PRO A 65 -21.49 -8.59 -5.87
N GLY A 66 -20.92 -8.07 -6.96
CA GLY A 66 -20.18 -6.81 -6.99
C GLY A 66 -18.78 -6.85 -6.36
N GLY A 67 -18.43 -7.90 -5.61
CA GLY A 67 -17.15 -8.01 -4.90
C GLY A 67 -15.95 -8.05 -5.85
N GLY A 68 -16.02 -8.83 -6.94
CA GLY A 68 -14.95 -8.91 -7.94
C GLY A 68 -14.73 -7.59 -8.69
N ALA A 69 -15.81 -6.89 -9.06
CA ALA A 69 -15.71 -5.58 -9.72
C ALA A 69 -15.10 -4.52 -8.80
N ALA A 70 -15.51 -4.48 -7.53
CA ALA A 70 -14.92 -3.59 -6.53
C ALA A 70 -13.43 -3.84 -6.31
N LEU A 71 -13.02 -5.11 -6.25
CA LEU A 71 -11.61 -5.49 -6.16
C LEU A 71 -10.81 -5.05 -7.39
N TYR A 72 -11.38 -5.25 -8.59
CA TYR A 72 -10.76 -4.80 -9.83
C TYR A 72 -10.57 -3.28 -9.87
N ASP A 73 -11.62 -2.52 -9.51
CA ASP A 73 -11.56 -1.06 -9.47
C ASP A 73 -10.49 -0.55 -8.50
N ALA A 74 -10.38 -1.18 -7.33
CA ALA A 74 -9.34 -0.89 -6.34
C ALA A 74 -7.93 -1.18 -6.89
N ALA A 75 -7.74 -2.32 -7.55
CA ALA A 75 -6.46 -2.72 -8.12
C ALA A 75 -6.02 -1.81 -9.26
N VAL A 76 -6.91 -1.49 -10.20
CA VAL A 76 -6.64 -0.54 -11.29
C VAL A 76 -6.27 0.83 -10.74
N SER A 77 -7.01 1.34 -9.74
CA SER A 77 -6.70 2.64 -9.14
C SER A 77 -5.33 2.69 -8.45
N LEU A 78 -4.82 1.58 -7.93
CA LEU A 78 -3.45 1.53 -7.40
C LEU A 78 -2.43 1.43 -8.52
N GLY A 79 -2.70 0.64 -9.56
CA GLY A 79 -1.84 0.56 -10.74
C GLY A 79 -1.61 1.93 -11.38
N GLU A 80 -2.67 2.71 -11.57
CA GLU A 80 -2.60 4.09 -12.11
C GLU A 80 -1.82 5.06 -11.20
N LEU A 81 -1.82 4.83 -9.88
CA LEU A 81 -1.13 5.70 -8.91
C LEU A 81 0.35 5.34 -8.74
N MET A 82 0.74 4.10 -9.05
CA MET A 82 2.09 3.55 -8.86
C MET A 82 2.96 3.58 -10.13
N THR A 83 2.38 3.94 -11.28
CA THR A 83 3.10 4.21 -12.54
C THR A 83 3.63 5.62 -12.59
#